data_AF-A0A060XW51-F1
#
_entry.id   AF-A0A060XW51-F1
#
_cell.length_a   1.000
_cell.length_b   1.000
_cell.length_c   1.000
_cell.angle_alpha   90.00
_cell.angle_beta   90.00
_cell.angle_gamma   90.00
#
_symmetry.space_group_name_H-M   'P 1'
#
loop_
_entity.id
_entity.type
_entity.pdbx_description
1 polymer ?
#
loop_
_entity_poly.entity_id
_entity_poly.type
_entity_poly.pdbx_seq_one_letter_code
_entity_poly.pdbx_strand_id
1 'polypeptide(L)'
;MHLFSFPELQSQLGLQVHEKVTYAGRMKAKQADLRRKLREGLEEEDTAQQGGEESRLAELQNTPAWRAALIKVFHLPRNKSVTCMWCLLPLQENPELYFRDPRQLLELLTELEEQNLSLIQNSRETEDAQEEFRQVMDYNRKKMEVETNQLTQQIDIMTHTIQRERERAAELELRARLFNFGKYKSDDQEGMFDSLGVKVEEVYRGCVGDSEANLSTLQMLKAIESRLDELLENVEIVPKERLVLAERAKEKERRFRLRDEKMHQDKQHQEERLKRALERAQADVKKTTGKKLMARSQRPARKLKTSQVYDISDKEKEEQLYFFT
;
A
#
# COMPACT_ATOMS: atom_id res chain seq x y z
N MET A 1 -1.47 36.75 17.85
CA MET A 1 -1.76 36.57 16.40
C MET A 1 -1.37 35.15 16.01
N HIS A 2 -2.32 34.42 15.42
CA HIS A 2 -2.18 33.00 15.10
C HIS A 2 -1.18 32.78 13.96
N LEU A 3 -0.08 32.10 14.25
CA LEU A 3 0.72 31.39 13.25
C LEU A 3 0.42 29.90 13.42
N PHE A 4 -0.72 29.45 12.88
CA PHE A 4 -0.88 28.02 12.61
C PHE A 4 -0.08 27.73 11.34
N SER A 5 0.84 26.78 11.44
CA SER A 5 1.65 26.33 10.32
C SER A 5 0.72 25.79 9.22
N PHE A 6 0.94 26.17 7.96
CA PHE A 6 0.16 25.71 6.79
C PHE A 6 -0.21 24.21 6.79
N PRO A 7 0.65 23.26 7.24
CA PRO A 7 0.27 21.84 7.35
C PRO A 7 -0.81 21.51 8.42
N GLU A 8 -0.90 22.27 9.52
CA GLU A 8 -1.88 22.01 10.59
C GLU A 8 -3.31 22.40 10.20
N LEU A 9 -3.44 23.44 9.36
CA LEU A 9 -4.71 23.83 8.77
C LEU A 9 -5.24 22.74 7.81
N GLN A 10 -4.34 22.09 7.07
CA GLN A 10 -4.68 21.04 6.12
C GLN A 10 -5.17 19.76 6.83
N SER A 11 -4.59 19.41 7.98
CA SER A 11 -5.08 18.29 8.82
C SER A 11 -6.44 18.55 9.47
N GLN A 12 -6.85 19.80 9.68
CA GLN A 12 -8.15 20.16 10.27
C GLN A 12 -9.31 20.18 9.26
N LEU A 13 -9.02 20.28 7.96
CA LEU A 13 -10.04 20.37 6.90
C LEU A 13 -10.83 19.06 6.69
N GLY A 14 -10.33 17.91 7.14
CA GLY A 14 -10.96 16.59 6.95
C GLY A 14 -11.62 15.93 8.17
N LEU A 15 -11.57 16.55 9.35
CA LEU A 15 -12.01 15.92 10.62
C LEU A 15 -13.47 16.27 10.98
N GLN A 16 -14.21 15.33 11.58
CA GLN A 16 -15.55 15.60 12.10
C GLN A 16 -15.49 16.53 13.33
N VAL A 17 -16.57 17.28 13.62
CA VAL A 17 -16.57 18.35 14.64
C VAL A 17 -16.08 17.88 16.02
N HIS A 18 -16.47 16.68 16.45
CA HIS A 18 -16.04 16.12 17.74
C HIS A 18 -14.53 15.77 17.78
N GLU A 19 -13.96 15.41 16.63
CA GLU A 19 -12.54 15.11 16.49
C GLU A 19 -11.70 16.39 16.48
N LYS A 20 -12.23 17.51 15.98
CA LYS A 20 -11.57 18.82 16.02
C LYS A 20 -11.37 19.33 17.46
N VAL A 21 -12.38 19.17 18.32
CA VAL A 21 -12.27 19.54 19.75
C VAL A 21 -11.21 18.69 20.45
N THR A 22 -11.16 17.40 20.12
CA THR A 22 -10.19 16.46 20.68
C THR A 22 -8.77 16.72 20.16
N TYR A 23 -8.62 17.10 18.89
CA TYR A 23 -7.34 17.48 18.29
C TYR A 23 -6.81 18.79 18.88
N ALA A 24 -7.66 19.80 19.05
CA ALA A 24 -7.29 21.06 19.69
C ALA A 24 -6.85 20.84 21.15
N GLY A 25 -7.51 19.96 21.90
CA GLY A 25 -7.10 19.56 23.25
C GLY A 25 -5.71 18.91 23.28
N ARG A 26 -5.46 17.98 22.35
CA ARG A 26 -4.14 17.32 22.20
C ARG A 26 -3.02 18.31 21.82
N MET A 27 -3.29 19.27 20.95
CA MET A 27 -2.31 20.29 20.56
C MET A 27 -2.00 21.25 21.72
N LYS A 28 -3.01 21.65 22.50
CA LYS A 28 -2.81 22.46 23.72
C LYS A 28 -2.00 21.71 24.79
N ALA A 29 -2.25 20.42 24.98
CA ALA A 29 -1.49 19.59 25.90
C ALA A 29 -0.01 19.47 25.47
N LYS A 30 0.26 19.21 24.19
CA LYS A 30 1.63 19.21 23.64
C LYS A 30 2.34 20.55 23.83
N GLN A 31 1.66 21.67 23.59
CA GLN A 31 2.23 23.00 23.79
C GLN A 31 2.51 23.29 25.27
N ALA A 32 1.65 22.83 26.19
CA ALA A 32 1.87 22.96 27.63
C ALA A 32 3.06 22.13 28.12
N ASP A 33 3.23 20.90 27.62
CA ASP A 33 4.38 20.05 27.94
C ASP A 33 5.69 20.63 27.39
N LEU A 34 5.67 21.21 26.18
CA LEU A 34 6.84 21.87 25.60
C LEU A 34 7.28 23.09 26.42
N ARG A 35 6.31 23.88 26.90
CA ARG A 35 6.58 25.02 27.80
C ARG A 35 7.10 24.59 29.17
N ARG A 36 6.67 23.42 29.67
CA ARG A 36 7.19 22.84 30.91
C ARG A 36 8.65 22.41 30.75
N LYS A 37 8.97 21.69 29.67
CA LYS A 37 10.34 21.27 29.35
C LYS A 37 11.29 22.45 29.14
N LEU A 38 10.83 23.52 28.49
CA LEU A 38 11.60 24.75 28.33
C LEU A 38 11.87 25.44 29.68
N ARG A 39 10.92 25.39 30.63
CA ARG A 39 11.11 25.92 31.98
C ARG A 39 12.08 25.06 32.79
N GLU A 40 11.94 23.74 32.73
CA GLU A 40 12.82 22.78 33.41
C GLU A 40 14.27 22.90 32.88
N GLY A 41 14.46 23.05 31.56
CA GLY A 41 15.80 23.24 30.97
C GLY A 41 16.45 24.57 31.36
N LEU A 42 15.67 25.66 31.52
CA LEU A 42 16.20 26.94 32.00
C LEU A 42 16.56 26.89 33.49
N GLU A 43 15.80 26.16 34.31
CA GLU A 43 16.13 25.96 35.73
C GLU A 43 17.35 25.02 35.92
N GLU A 44 17.58 24.05 35.03
CA GLU A 44 18.79 23.20 35.04
C GLU A 44 20.05 23.97 34.59
N GLU A 45 19.96 24.87 33.61
CA GLU A 45 21.09 25.73 33.20
C GLU A 45 21.44 26.79 34.26
N ASP A 46 20.43 27.46 34.83
CA ASP A 46 20.65 28.48 35.88
C ASP A 46 21.23 27.86 37.17
N THR A 47 20.79 26.66 37.57
CA THR A 47 21.32 25.97 38.77
C THR A 47 22.73 25.42 38.59
N ALA A 48 23.11 25.02 37.37
CA ALA A 48 24.46 24.55 37.06
C ALA A 48 25.50 25.69 37.05
N GLN A 49 25.12 26.89 36.58
CA GLN A 49 26.01 28.06 36.52
C GLN A 49 26.06 28.83 37.86
N GLN A 50 24.92 29.05 38.53
CA GLN A 50 24.89 29.77 39.82
C GLN A 50 25.48 28.92 40.96
N GLY A 51 25.27 27.60 40.95
CA GLY A 51 25.82 26.69 41.96
C GLY A 51 27.35 26.60 41.97
N GLY A 52 28.01 26.88 40.84
CA GLY A 52 29.47 26.82 40.73
C GLY A 52 30.18 28.07 41.27
N GLU A 53 29.66 29.26 40.98
CA GLU A 53 30.28 30.53 41.40
C GLU A 53 29.92 30.93 42.83
N GLU A 54 28.67 30.72 43.24
CA GLU A 54 28.20 31.08 44.59
C GLU A 54 28.77 30.13 45.65
N SER A 55 28.91 28.84 45.33
CA SER A 55 29.55 27.84 46.20
C SER A 55 31.06 28.08 46.35
N ARG A 56 31.76 28.49 45.28
CA ARG A 56 33.20 28.83 45.33
C ARG A 56 33.50 30.09 46.14
N LEU A 57 32.63 31.10 46.06
CA LEU A 57 32.73 32.31 46.90
C LEU A 57 32.42 32.01 48.37
N ALA A 58 31.45 31.16 48.67
CA ALA A 58 31.12 30.73 50.02
C ALA A 58 32.22 29.84 50.65
N GLU A 59 32.89 29.00 49.87
CA GLU A 59 34.04 28.20 50.31
C GLU A 59 35.25 29.09 50.62
N LEU A 60 35.54 30.10 49.80
CA LEU A 60 36.67 31.02 50.04
C LEU A 60 36.46 31.85 51.32
N GLN A 61 35.24 32.35 51.55
CA GLN A 61 34.89 33.16 52.72
C GLN A 61 34.98 32.41 54.05
N ASN A 62 34.88 31.08 54.03
CA ASN A 62 34.96 30.23 55.22
C ASN A 62 36.37 29.71 55.53
N THR A 63 37.36 30.03 54.70
CA THR A 63 38.75 29.63 54.98
C THR A 63 39.34 30.42 56.16
N PRO A 64 40.17 29.77 57.01
CA PRO A 64 40.88 30.45 58.11
C PRO A 64 41.79 31.59 57.60
N ALA A 65 42.33 31.46 56.39
CA ALA A 65 43.18 32.45 55.74
C ALA A 65 42.40 33.73 55.39
N TRP A 66 41.19 33.60 54.85
CA TRP A 66 40.31 34.74 54.56
C TRP A 66 39.90 35.48 55.83
N ARG A 67 39.53 34.73 56.89
CA ARG A 67 39.19 35.32 58.19
C ARG A 67 40.38 36.02 58.85
N ALA A 68 41.59 35.44 58.76
CA ALA A 68 42.82 36.05 59.27
C ALA A 68 43.24 37.31 58.49
N ALA A 69 43.03 37.34 57.17
CA ALA A 69 43.29 38.51 56.34
C ALA A 69 42.34 39.67 56.69
N LEU A 70 41.05 39.38 56.88
CA LEU A 70 40.05 40.37 57.31
C LEU A 70 40.36 40.98 58.69
N ILE A 71 40.82 40.16 59.64
CA ILE A 71 41.24 40.64 60.98
C ILE A 71 42.49 41.53 60.87
N LYS A 72 43.46 41.18 60.00
CA LYS A 72 44.66 42.01 59.75
C LYS A 72 44.34 43.35 59.09
N VAL A 73 43.31 43.41 58.23
CA VAL A 73 42.89 44.66 57.57
C VAL A 73 42.10 45.57 58.53
N PHE A 74 41.32 45.00 59.46
CA PHE A 74 40.53 45.78 60.44
C PHE A 74 41.35 46.29 61.64
N HIS A 75 42.51 45.69 61.94
CA HIS A 75 43.36 46.04 63.09
C HIS A 75 44.64 46.82 62.72
N LEU A 76 44.61 47.59 61.62
CA LEU A 76 45.65 48.57 61.36
C LEU A 76 45.27 49.88 62.09
N PRO A 77 45.89 50.23 63.23
CA PRO A 77 45.61 51.50 63.88
C PRO A 77 46.12 52.62 62.98
N ARG A 78 45.17 53.33 62.36
CA ARG A 78 45.40 54.60 61.70
C ARG A 78 45.84 55.59 62.79
N ASN A 79 47.14 55.88 62.80
CA ASN A 79 47.78 57.02 63.46
C ASN A 79 48.02 56.93 64.98
N LYS A 80 49.18 56.41 65.41
CA LYS A 80 49.91 56.85 66.62
C LYS A 80 51.42 56.72 66.41
N SER A 81 52.16 57.76 66.82
CA SER A 81 53.60 57.98 66.67
C SER A 81 54.46 56.75 66.99
N VAL A 82 55.24 56.29 66.01
CA VAL A 82 56.30 55.29 66.23
C VAL A 82 57.54 56.01 66.75
N THR A 83 57.67 56.10 68.07
CA THR A 83 58.98 56.24 68.70
C THR A 83 59.79 54.99 68.37
N CYS A 84 60.93 55.21 67.71
CA CYS A 84 61.85 54.22 67.18
C CYS A 84 62.31 53.20 68.25
N MET A 85 61.87 51.95 68.10
CA MET A 85 62.32 50.79 68.87
C MET A 85 63.58 50.14 68.25
N TRP A 86 64.25 50.82 67.30
CA TRP A 86 65.48 50.35 66.64
C TRP A 86 66.77 50.89 67.25
N CYS A 87 66.71 51.65 68.35
CA CYS A 87 67.91 52.25 68.95
C CYS A 87 68.56 51.43 70.10
N LEU A 88 68.18 50.16 70.33
CA LEU A 88 68.58 49.42 71.55
C LEU A 88 69.07 47.97 71.33
N LEU A 89 69.82 47.69 70.27
CA LEU A 89 70.56 46.43 70.15
C LEU A 89 72.07 46.69 69.94
N PRO A 90 72.99 46.02 70.68
CA PRO A 90 74.42 46.20 70.48
C PRO A 90 74.85 45.58 69.15
N LEU A 91 75.57 46.33 68.32
CA LEU A 91 76.15 45.82 67.07
C LEU A 91 77.15 44.70 67.38
N GLN A 92 76.83 43.48 66.96
CA GLN A 92 77.77 42.38 66.86
C GLN A 92 78.06 42.10 65.37
N GLU A 93 79.35 42.18 65.05
CA GLU A 93 80.10 41.65 63.90
C GLU A 93 79.60 41.92 62.47
N ASN A 94 80.50 42.51 61.66
CA ASN A 94 80.32 42.93 60.28
C ASN A 94 79.48 41.94 59.42
N PRO A 95 78.25 42.28 59.03
CA PRO A 95 77.51 41.48 58.07
C PRO A 95 78.22 41.54 56.71
N GLU A 96 78.42 40.38 56.06
CA GLU A 96 78.85 40.34 54.67
C GLU A 96 77.82 41.10 53.82
N LEU A 97 78.23 42.25 53.27
CA LEU A 97 77.39 43.05 52.41
C LEU A 97 77.24 42.31 51.08
N TYR A 98 76.00 41.88 50.77
CA TYR A 98 75.65 41.19 49.52
C TYR A 98 75.98 42.04 48.27
N PHE A 99 75.97 43.37 48.42
CA PHE A 99 76.33 44.32 47.38
C PHE A 99 77.56 45.12 47.80
N ARG A 100 78.54 45.26 46.89
CA ARG A 100 79.76 46.06 47.14
C ARG A 100 79.69 47.46 46.55
N ASP A 101 78.84 47.66 45.55
CA ASP A 101 78.52 48.95 44.95
C ASP A 101 76.98 49.07 44.89
N PRO A 102 76.38 50.17 45.37
CA PRO A 102 74.93 50.41 45.25
C PRO A 102 74.39 50.28 43.81
N ARG A 103 75.24 50.43 42.79
CA ARG A 103 74.84 50.22 41.38
C ARG A 103 74.42 48.79 41.06
N GLN A 104 74.98 47.78 41.73
CA GLN A 104 74.66 46.35 41.49
C GLN A 104 73.19 46.03 41.79
N LEU A 105 72.61 46.68 42.80
CA LEU A 105 71.20 46.53 43.14
C LEU A 105 70.30 47.20 42.09
N LEU A 106 70.69 48.38 41.59
CA LEU A 106 69.93 49.08 40.55
C LEU A 106 69.93 48.29 39.25
N GLU A 107 71.07 47.71 38.86
CA GLU A 107 71.21 46.88 37.66
C GLU A 107 70.35 45.60 37.76
N LEU A 108 70.35 44.93 38.92
CA LEU A 108 69.49 43.77 39.16
C LEU A 108 68.00 44.14 39.12
N LEU A 109 67.61 45.29 39.69
CA LEU A 109 66.23 45.76 39.64
C LEU A 109 65.81 46.12 38.21
N THR A 110 66.68 46.74 37.42
CA THR A 110 66.39 47.02 36.01
C THR A 110 66.27 45.74 35.19
N GLU A 111 67.13 44.73 35.42
CA GLU A 111 67.01 43.43 34.74
C GLU A 111 65.70 42.73 35.11
N LEU A 112 65.31 42.77 36.40
CA LEU A 112 64.02 42.22 36.85
C LEU A 112 62.83 43.01 36.29
N GLU A 113 62.93 44.32 36.14
CA GLU A 113 61.91 45.13 35.49
C GLU A 113 61.77 44.76 34.01
N GLU A 114 62.87 44.62 33.28
CA GLU A 114 62.88 44.19 31.88
C GLU A 114 62.29 42.78 31.70
N GLN A 115 62.67 41.84 32.58
CA GLN A 115 62.12 40.48 32.57
C GLN A 115 60.62 40.46 32.88
N ASN A 116 60.17 41.21 33.89
CA ASN A 116 58.75 41.31 34.21
C ASN A 116 57.95 41.93 33.06
N LEU A 117 58.48 42.98 32.42
CA LEU A 117 57.84 43.59 31.25
C LEU A 117 57.75 42.61 30.08
N SER A 118 58.81 41.85 29.81
CA SER A 118 58.82 40.79 28.80
C SER A 118 57.78 39.70 29.09
N LEU A 119 57.66 39.25 30.35
CA LEU A 119 56.65 38.27 30.77
C LEU A 119 55.23 38.81 30.62
N ILE A 120 54.99 40.08 30.97
CA ILE A 120 53.68 40.72 30.79
C ILE A 120 53.33 40.80 29.31
N GLN A 121 54.28 41.18 28.46
CA GLN A 121 54.06 41.24 27.02
C GLN A 121 53.78 39.86 26.43
N ASN A 122 54.59 38.85 26.76
CA ASN A 122 54.35 37.48 26.32
C ASN A 122 52.99 36.96 26.78
N SER A 123 52.61 37.21 28.05
CA SER A 123 51.29 36.83 28.56
C SER A 123 50.17 37.47 27.76
N ARG A 124 50.27 38.77 27.41
CA ARG A 124 49.26 39.45 26.58
C ARG A 124 49.19 38.88 25.18
N GLU A 125 50.33 38.68 24.53
CA GLU A 125 50.38 38.08 23.19
C GLU A 125 49.77 36.67 23.18
N THR A 126 50.02 35.87 24.22
CA THR A 126 49.40 34.54 24.35
C THR A 126 47.91 34.60 24.65
N GLU A 127 47.45 35.61 25.41
CA GLU A 127 46.03 35.83 25.72
C GLU A 127 45.26 36.23 24.45
N ASP A 128 45.80 37.17 23.67
CA ASP A 128 45.24 37.61 22.39
C ASP A 128 45.13 36.43 21.41
N ALA A 129 46.22 35.65 21.26
CA ALA A 129 46.20 34.45 20.42
C ALA A 129 45.16 33.42 20.90
N GLN A 130 45.03 33.23 22.21
CA GLN A 130 44.04 32.32 22.79
C GLN A 130 42.60 32.80 22.53
N GLU A 131 42.36 34.12 22.55
CA GLU A 131 41.05 34.68 22.20
C GLU A 131 40.73 34.47 20.72
N GLU A 132 41.68 34.70 19.82
CA GLU A 132 41.52 34.41 18.39
C GLU A 132 41.19 32.93 18.14
N PHE A 133 41.93 32.02 18.80
CA PHE A 133 41.63 30.59 18.70
C PHE A 133 40.22 30.26 19.21
N ARG A 134 39.77 30.86 20.31
CA ARG A 134 38.40 30.67 20.81
C ARG A 134 37.36 31.13 19.79
N GLN A 135 37.54 32.30 19.18
CA GLN A 135 36.63 32.80 18.15
C GLN A 135 36.57 31.87 16.93
N VAL A 136 37.71 31.36 16.46
CA VAL A 136 37.76 30.40 15.34
C VAL A 136 37.05 29.09 15.69
N MET A 137 37.25 28.59 16.91
CA MET A 137 36.59 27.35 17.37
C MET A 137 35.07 27.52 17.49
N ASP A 138 34.61 28.67 17.97
CA ASP A 138 33.18 28.98 18.06
C ASP A 138 32.55 29.18 16.68
N TYR A 139 33.25 29.84 15.76
CA TYR A 139 32.83 29.95 14.37
C TYR A 139 32.71 28.57 13.72
N ASN A 140 33.71 27.71 13.90
CA ASN A 140 33.72 26.36 13.34
C ASN A 140 32.60 25.51 13.96
N ARG A 141 32.43 25.56 15.28
CA ARG A 141 31.32 24.88 15.99
C ARG A 141 29.97 25.28 15.42
N LYS A 142 29.70 26.58 15.27
CA LYS A 142 28.44 27.09 14.70
C LYS A 142 28.26 26.63 13.25
N LYS A 143 29.32 26.65 12.45
CA LYS A 143 29.29 26.17 11.06
C LYS A 143 28.95 24.69 11.00
N MET A 144 29.62 23.86 11.79
CA MET A 144 29.32 22.43 11.89
C MET A 144 27.89 22.19 12.36
N GLU A 145 27.40 22.95 13.35
CA GLU A 145 26.03 22.85 13.83
C GLU A 145 25.01 23.14 12.73
N VAL A 146 25.23 24.19 11.94
CA VAL A 146 24.38 24.49 10.77
C VAL A 146 24.41 23.36 9.75
N GLU A 147 25.58 22.82 9.42
CA GLU A 147 25.73 21.69 8.48
C GLU A 147 25.03 20.43 9.01
N THR A 148 25.18 20.10 10.30
CA THR A 148 24.48 18.95 10.91
C THR A 148 22.97 19.12 10.93
N ASN A 149 22.47 20.33 11.17
CA ASN A 149 21.04 20.64 11.09
C ASN A 149 20.51 20.49 9.66
N GLN A 150 21.27 20.94 8.66
CA GLN A 150 20.92 20.75 7.25
C GLN A 150 20.88 19.27 6.86
N LEU A 151 21.87 18.48 7.29
CA LEU A 151 21.89 17.03 7.03
C LEU A 151 20.73 16.32 7.72
N THR A 152 20.42 16.68 8.97
CA THR A 152 19.25 16.13 9.70
C THR A 152 17.95 16.44 8.95
N GLN A 153 17.77 17.68 8.47
CA GLN A 153 16.60 18.04 7.66
C GLN A 153 16.52 17.25 6.36
N GLN A 154 17.65 17.04 5.67
CA GLN A 154 17.67 16.21 4.46
C GLN A 154 17.29 14.76 4.76
N ILE A 155 17.79 14.20 5.85
CA ILE A 155 17.43 12.85 6.32
C ILE A 155 15.93 12.78 6.60
N ASP A 156 15.35 13.76 7.26
CA ASP A 156 13.90 13.78 7.55
C ASP A 156 13.06 13.82 6.26
N ILE A 157 13.45 14.66 5.30
CA ILE A 157 12.78 14.76 3.99
C ILE A 157 12.88 13.43 3.23
N MET A 158 14.07 12.82 3.19
CA MET A 158 14.27 11.53 2.52
C MET A 158 13.48 10.42 3.21
N THR A 159 13.48 10.39 4.55
CA THR A 159 12.73 9.41 5.35
C THR A 159 11.23 9.53 5.09
N HIS A 160 10.69 10.75 5.06
CA HIS A 160 9.29 10.98 4.73
C HIS A 160 8.95 10.58 3.28
N THR A 161 9.88 10.77 2.35
CA THR A 161 9.70 10.37 0.95
C THR A 161 9.72 8.86 0.78
N ILE A 162 10.66 8.17 1.44
CA ILE A 162 10.72 6.70 1.48
C ILE A 162 9.42 6.13 2.06
N GLN A 163 8.90 6.73 3.14
CA GLN A 163 7.66 6.28 3.77
C GLN A 163 6.47 6.41 2.81
N ARG A 164 6.33 7.54 2.11
CA ARG A 164 5.28 7.73 1.09
C ARG A 164 5.39 6.74 -0.07
N GLU A 165 6.61 6.46 -0.54
CA GLU A 165 6.81 5.44 -1.58
C GLU A 165 6.48 4.03 -1.09
N ARG A 166 6.82 3.69 0.16
CA ARG A 166 6.45 2.40 0.77
C ARG A 166 4.93 2.25 0.89
N GLU A 167 4.23 3.30 1.29
CA GLU A 167 2.76 3.31 1.36
C GLU A 167 2.13 3.11 -0.02
N ARG A 168 2.64 3.83 -1.05
CA ARG A 168 2.21 3.63 -2.44
C ARG A 168 2.49 2.22 -2.95
N ALA A 169 3.66 1.66 -2.64
CA ALA A 169 4.02 0.30 -3.02
C ALA A 169 3.06 -0.72 -2.37
N ALA A 170 2.74 -0.56 -1.09
CA ALA A 170 1.79 -1.40 -0.38
C ALA A 170 0.36 -1.26 -0.95
N GLU A 171 -0.06 -0.04 -1.31
CA GLU A 171 -1.35 0.20 -1.97
C GLU A 171 -1.42 -0.48 -3.34
N LEU A 172 -0.37 -0.35 -4.16
CA LEU A 172 -0.27 -1.00 -5.47
C LEU A 172 -0.24 -2.52 -5.35
N GLU A 173 0.47 -3.07 -4.36
CA GLU A 173 0.48 -4.50 -4.08
C GLU A 173 -0.91 -5.01 -3.68
N LEU A 174 -1.60 -4.28 -2.80
CA LEU A 174 -2.99 -4.60 -2.44
C LEU A 174 -3.90 -4.54 -3.67
N ARG A 175 -3.76 -3.51 -4.51
CA ARG A 175 -4.53 -3.37 -5.74
C ARG A 175 -4.25 -4.50 -6.71
N ALA A 176 -3.00 -4.89 -6.91
CA ALA A 176 -2.61 -6.01 -7.75
C ALA A 176 -3.19 -7.32 -7.21
N ARG A 177 -3.12 -7.54 -5.88
CA ARG A 177 -3.77 -8.69 -5.22
C ARG A 177 -5.27 -8.70 -5.46
N LEU A 178 -5.97 -7.57 -5.24
CA LEU A 178 -7.41 -7.44 -5.47
C LEU A 178 -7.79 -7.69 -6.93
N PHE A 179 -6.99 -7.21 -7.89
CA PHE A 179 -7.18 -7.50 -9.32
C PHE A 179 -6.94 -8.99 -9.62
N ASN A 180 -6.01 -9.63 -8.91
CA ASN A 180 -5.70 -11.06 -9.05
C ASN A 180 -6.70 -12.00 -8.33
N PHE A 181 -7.45 -11.50 -7.33
CA PHE A 181 -8.51 -12.26 -6.65
C PHE A 181 -9.70 -12.55 -7.57
N GLY A 182 -9.97 -11.68 -8.53
CA GLY A 182 -10.93 -11.95 -9.59
C GLY A 182 -10.31 -12.87 -10.62
N LYS A 183 -10.04 -14.14 -10.25
CA LYS A 183 -9.49 -15.23 -11.10
C LYS A 183 -9.22 -14.75 -12.52
N TYR A 184 -8.12 -14.01 -12.69
CA TYR A 184 -7.65 -13.69 -14.02
C TYR A 184 -7.04 -15.01 -14.46
N LYS A 185 -7.88 -15.88 -15.00
CA LYS A 185 -7.45 -17.15 -15.54
C LYS A 185 -6.65 -16.80 -16.79
N SER A 186 -5.38 -16.44 -16.57
CA SER A 186 -4.41 -16.15 -17.61
C SER A 186 -4.50 -17.28 -18.64
N ASP A 187 -4.57 -18.52 -18.16
CA ASP A 187 -4.75 -19.73 -18.97
C ASP A 187 -6.02 -19.72 -19.85
N ASP A 188 -7.16 -19.23 -19.36
CA ASP A 188 -8.40 -19.15 -20.18
C ASP A 188 -8.28 -18.03 -21.24
N GLN A 189 -7.60 -16.92 -20.92
CA GLN A 189 -7.35 -15.86 -21.90
C GLN A 189 -6.27 -16.22 -22.90
N GLU A 190 -5.22 -16.90 -22.47
CA GLU A 190 -4.12 -17.40 -23.31
C GLU A 190 -4.67 -18.45 -24.28
N GLY A 191 -5.48 -19.39 -23.80
CA GLY A 191 -6.22 -20.32 -24.67
C GLY A 191 -7.19 -19.62 -25.63
N MET A 192 -7.83 -18.52 -25.21
CA MET A 192 -8.65 -17.71 -26.11
C MET A 192 -7.79 -16.99 -27.17
N PHE A 193 -6.63 -16.43 -26.80
CA PHE A 193 -5.68 -15.82 -27.74
C PHE A 193 -5.14 -16.82 -28.74
N ASP A 194 -4.80 -18.04 -28.30
CA ASP A 194 -4.38 -19.12 -29.18
C ASP A 194 -5.50 -19.52 -30.15
N SER A 195 -6.74 -19.68 -29.63
CA SER A 195 -7.90 -20.00 -30.47
C SER A 195 -8.18 -18.92 -31.53
N LEU A 196 -7.97 -17.65 -31.17
CA LEU A 196 -8.08 -16.53 -32.08
C LEU A 196 -6.93 -16.54 -33.09
N GLY A 197 -5.71 -16.83 -32.66
CA GLY A 197 -4.55 -16.98 -33.52
C GLY A 197 -4.78 -18.02 -34.63
N VAL A 198 -5.26 -19.22 -34.25
CA VAL A 198 -5.62 -20.28 -35.21
C VAL A 198 -6.70 -19.81 -36.18
N LYS A 199 -7.70 -19.06 -35.71
CA LYS A 199 -8.77 -18.55 -36.57
C LYS A 199 -8.28 -17.47 -37.55
N VAL A 200 -7.36 -16.61 -37.10
CA VAL A 200 -6.70 -15.62 -37.94
C VAL A 200 -5.84 -16.30 -39.00
N GLU A 201 -5.12 -17.37 -38.65
CA GLU A 201 -4.37 -18.19 -39.61
C GLU A 201 -5.28 -18.83 -40.66
N GLU A 202 -6.43 -19.35 -40.26
CA GLU A 202 -7.43 -19.92 -41.18
C GLU A 202 -7.90 -18.88 -42.20
N VAL A 203 -8.25 -17.67 -41.73
CA VAL A 203 -8.68 -16.57 -42.60
C VAL A 203 -7.55 -16.07 -43.49
N TYR A 204 -6.34 -15.93 -42.94
CA TYR A 204 -5.16 -15.52 -43.69
C TYR A 204 -4.87 -16.47 -44.85
N ARG A 205 -4.91 -17.78 -44.60
CA ARG A 205 -4.74 -18.82 -45.62
C ARG A 205 -5.83 -18.75 -46.70
N GLY A 206 -7.07 -18.49 -46.30
CA GLY A 206 -8.20 -18.39 -47.23
C GLY A 206 -8.22 -17.11 -48.08
N CYS A 207 -7.72 -15.99 -47.56
CA CYS A 207 -7.82 -14.68 -48.20
C CYS A 207 -6.53 -14.20 -48.90
N VAL A 208 -5.37 -14.53 -48.34
CA VAL A 208 -4.06 -14.03 -48.77
C VAL A 208 -3.20 -15.16 -49.35
N GLY A 209 -3.19 -16.34 -48.71
CA GLY A 209 -2.46 -17.54 -49.14
C GLY A 209 -1.49 -18.07 -48.08
N ASP A 210 -0.90 -19.23 -48.32
CA ASP A 210 0.08 -19.82 -47.39
C ASP A 210 1.39 -19.00 -47.41
N SER A 211 1.79 -18.47 -46.25
CA SER A 211 3.10 -17.84 -46.05
C SER A 211 4.02 -18.79 -45.28
N GLU A 212 5.23 -19.02 -45.81
CA GLU A 212 6.26 -19.87 -45.18
C GLU A 212 6.99 -19.20 -44.00
N ALA A 213 6.70 -17.91 -43.75
CA ALA A 213 7.27 -17.16 -42.65
C ALA A 213 6.41 -17.30 -41.38
N ASN A 214 7.06 -17.44 -40.22
CA ASN A 214 6.41 -17.34 -38.91
C ASN A 214 5.90 -15.91 -38.70
N LEU A 215 4.73 -15.58 -39.26
CA LEU A 215 4.08 -14.29 -39.11
C LEU A 215 3.35 -14.23 -37.78
N SER A 216 3.52 -13.10 -37.07
CA SER A 216 2.73 -12.82 -35.87
C SER A 216 1.25 -12.62 -36.23
N THR A 217 0.34 -12.95 -35.32
CA THR A 217 -1.12 -12.73 -35.46
C THR A 217 -1.46 -11.31 -35.92
N LEU A 218 -0.76 -10.30 -35.39
CA LEU A 218 -0.96 -8.90 -35.79
C LEU A 218 -0.51 -8.63 -37.24
N GLN A 219 0.57 -9.28 -37.68
CA GLN A 219 1.05 -9.15 -39.06
C GLN A 219 0.08 -9.83 -40.04
N MET A 220 -0.48 -10.99 -39.67
CA MET A 220 -1.52 -11.66 -40.44
C MET A 220 -2.77 -10.80 -40.55
N LEU A 221 -3.24 -10.21 -39.45
CA LEU A 221 -4.39 -9.30 -39.45
C LEU A 221 -4.16 -8.09 -40.37
N LYS A 222 -2.98 -7.46 -40.29
CA LYS A 222 -2.63 -6.32 -41.14
C LYS A 222 -2.66 -6.66 -42.63
N ALA A 223 -2.21 -7.86 -42.99
CA ALA A 223 -2.24 -8.33 -44.37
C ALA A 223 -3.68 -8.64 -44.84
N ILE A 224 -4.51 -9.22 -43.96
CA ILE A 224 -5.94 -9.43 -44.23
C ILE A 224 -6.64 -8.07 -44.45
N GLU A 225 -6.36 -7.08 -43.63
CA GLU A 225 -6.90 -5.72 -43.78
C GLU A 225 -6.49 -5.11 -45.13
N SER A 226 -5.21 -5.16 -45.48
CA SER A 226 -4.73 -4.68 -46.79
C SER A 226 -5.44 -5.39 -47.95
N ARG A 227 -5.66 -6.71 -47.83
CA ARG A 227 -6.38 -7.49 -48.85
C ARG A 227 -7.85 -7.12 -48.94
N LEU A 228 -8.49 -6.83 -47.81
CA LEU A 228 -9.87 -6.35 -47.78
C LEU A 228 -9.98 -4.98 -48.45
N ASP A 229 -9.06 -4.07 -48.18
CA ASP A 229 -9.02 -2.75 -48.81
C ASP A 229 -8.87 -2.85 -50.33
N GLU A 230 -7.95 -3.67 -50.83
CA GLU A 230 -7.82 -3.95 -52.26
C GLU A 230 -9.13 -4.49 -52.88
N LEU A 231 -9.81 -5.41 -52.19
CA LEU A 231 -11.07 -5.97 -52.68
C LEU A 231 -12.18 -4.92 -52.70
N LEU A 232 -12.24 -4.03 -51.72
CA LEU A 232 -13.20 -2.94 -51.68
C LEU A 232 -12.97 -1.93 -52.80
N GLU A 233 -11.72 -1.53 -53.05
CA GLU A 233 -11.36 -0.68 -54.19
C GLU A 233 -11.78 -1.32 -55.52
N ASN A 234 -11.52 -2.63 -55.67
CA ASN A 234 -11.94 -3.37 -56.86
C ASN A 234 -13.47 -3.36 -57.03
N VAL A 235 -14.23 -3.50 -55.95
CA VAL A 235 -15.70 -3.46 -55.99
C VAL A 235 -16.22 -2.09 -56.41
N GLU A 236 -15.59 -0.99 -55.98
CA GLU A 236 -15.98 0.37 -56.39
C GLU A 236 -15.79 0.60 -57.90
N ILE A 237 -14.83 -0.07 -58.52
CA ILE A 237 -14.54 0.02 -59.96
C ILE A 237 -15.53 -0.82 -60.79
N VAL A 238 -16.21 -1.83 -60.21
CA VAL A 238 -17.16 -2.68 -60.95
C VAL A 238 -18.41 -1.89 -61.36
N PRO A 239 -18.83 -1.94 -62.65
CA PRO A 239 -20.08 -1.31 -63.10
C PRO A 239 -21.31 -1.80 -62.33
N LYS A 240 -22.17 -0.85 -61.92
CA LYS A 240 -23.38 -1.11 -61.10
C LYS A 240 -24.32 -2.18 -61.69
N GLU A 241 -24.40 -2.29 -63.01
CA GLU A 241 -25.23 -3.29 -63.70
C GLU A 241 -24.73 -4.73 -63.46
N ARG A 242 -23.41 -4.92 -63.46
CA ARG A 242 -22.81 -6.23 -63.14
C ARG A 242 -22.96 -6.58 -61.66
N LEU A 243 -22.87 -5.59 -60.78
CA LEU A 243 -23.14 -5.73 -59.34
C LEU A 243 -24.57 -6.22 -59.08
N VAL A 244 -25.58 -5.59 -59.69
CA VAL A 244 -26.99 -6.00 -59.51
C VAL A 244 -27.25 -7.43 -60.00
N LEU A 245 -26.61 -7.84 -61.11
CA LEU A 245 -26.72 -9.22 -61.61
C LEU A 245 -26.04 -10.22 -60.66
N ALA A 246 -24.86 -9.88 -60.13
CA ALA A 246 -24.15 -10.70 -59.15
C ALA A 246 -24.91 -10.82 -57.82
N GLU A 247 -25.51 -9.73 -57.33
CA GLU A 247 -26.38 -9.74 -56.14
C GLU A 247 -27.59 -10.65 -56.33
N ARG A 248 -28.28 -10.56 -57.47
CA ARG A 248 -29.41 -11.44 -57.79
C ARG A 248 -29.00 -12.91 -57.85
N ALA A 249 -27.79 -13.20 -58.36
CA ALA A 249 -27.26 -14.56 -58.39
C ALA A 249 -26.92 -15.09 -56.98
N LYS A 250 -26.20 -14.31 -56.16
CA LYS A 250 -25.89 -14.63 -54.76
C LYS A 250 -27.14 -14.83 -53.90
N GLU A 251 -28.14 -13.95 -54.05
CA GLU A 251 -29.41 -14.08 -53.34
C GLU A 251 -30.19 -15.33 -53.79
N LYS A 252 -30.14 -15.67 -55.09
CA LYS A 252 -30.73 -16.92 -55.60
C LYS A 252 -30.03 -18.16 -55.04
N GLU A 253 -28.70 -18.14 -54.99
CA GLU A 253 -27.88 -19.22 -54.41
C GLU A 253 -28.17 -19.40 -52.91
N ARG A 254 -28.22 -18.30 -52.14
CA ARG A 254 -28.57 -18.33 -50.72
C ARG A 254 -29.94 -18.95 -50.47
N ARG A 255 -30.94 -18.58 -51.28
CA ARG A 255 -32.29 -19.18 -51.20
C ARG A 255 -32.28 -20.67 -51.55
N PHE A 256 -31.43 -21.07 -52.49
CA PHE A 256 -31.28 -22.48 -52.87
C PHE A 256 -30.65 -23.29 -51.73
N ARG A 257 -29.54 -22.81 -51.14
CA ARG A 257 -28.89 -23.45 -49.98
C ARG A 257 -29.84 -23.61 -48.80
N LEU A 258 -30.62 -22.57 -48.47
CA LEU A 258 -31.58 -22.63 -47.37
C LEU A 258 -32.70 -23.65 -47.62
N ARG A 259 -33.12 -23.82 -48.89
CA ARG A 259 -34.10 -24.85 -49.27
C ARG A 259 -33.49 -26.25 -49.22
N ASP A 260 -32.29 -26.42 -49.74
CA ASP A 260 -31.58 -27.70 -49.73
C ASP A 260 -31.28 -28.16 -48.30
N GLU A 261 -30.82 -27.27 -47.43
CA GLU A 261 -30.61 -27.56 -46.00
C GLU A 261 -31.90 -28.00 -45.32
N LYS A 262 -33.02 -27.33 -45.61
CA LYS A 262 -34.34 -27.73 -45.09
C LYS A 262 -34.78 -29.10 -45.62
N MET A 263 -34.63 -29.32 -46.93
CA MET A 263 -34.93 -30.62 -47.55
C MET A 263 -34.05 -31.75 -46.98
N HIS A 264 -32.78 -31.46 -46.69
CA HIS A 264 -31.87 -32.40 -46.04
C HIS A 264 -32.29 -32.70 -44.59
N GLN A 265 -32.65 -31.69 -43.81
CA GLN A 265 -33.17 -31.87 -42.45
C GLN A 265 -34.46 -32.70 -42.44
N ASP A 266 -35.39 -32.38 -43.34
CA ASP A 266 -36.65 -33.13 -43.48
C ASP A 266 -36.39 -34.59 -43.89
N LYS A 267 -35.44 -34.83 -44.80
CA LYS A 267 -35.01 -36.17 -45.22
C LYS A 267 -34.34 -36.94 -44.08
N GLN A 268 -33.42 -36.32 -43.34
CA GLN A 268 -32.80 -36.93 -42.16
C GLN A 268 -33.84 -37.30 -41.10
N HIS A 269 -34.80 -36.42 -40.85
CA HIS A 269 -35.88 -36.70 -39.91
C HIS A 269 -36.81 -37.83 -40.40
N GLN A 270 -37.11 -37.88 -41.70
CA GLN A 270 -37.86 -38.99 -42.30
C GLN A 270 -37.09 -40.32 -42.21
N GLU A 271 -35.81 -40.33 -42.55
CA GLU A 271 -34.92 -41.48 -42.46
C GLU A 271 -34.80 -41.98 -41.01
N GLU A 272 -34.66 -41.07 -40.04
CA GLU A 272 -34.62 -41.42 -38.62
C GLU A 272 -35.95 -42.03 -38.16
N ARG A 273 -37.09 -41.49 -38.59
CA ARG A 273 -38.41 -42.06 -38.29
C ARG A 273 -38.58 -43.46 -38.91
N LEU A 274 -38.15 -43.65 -40.15
CA LEU A 274 -38.19 -44.93 -40.84
C LEU A 274 -37.28 -45.95 -40.15
N LYS A 275 -36.06 -45.56 -39.79
CA LYS A 275 -35.10 -46.39 -39.06
C LYS A 275 -35.66 -46.83 -37.70
N ARG A 276 -36.19 -45.90 -36.91
CA ARG A 276 -36.85 -46.21 -35.63
C ARG A 276 -38.07 -47.12 -35.81
N ALA A 277 -38.81 -47.02 -36.91
CA ALA A 277 -39.94 -47.91 -37.20
C ALA A 277 -39.48 -49.33 -37.59
N LEU A 278 -38.44 -49.43 -38.43
CA LEU A 278 -37.82 -50.70 -38.79
C LEU A 278 -37.21 -51.41 -37.57
N GLU A 279 -36.50 -50.67 -36.70
CA GLU A 279 -35.97 -51.20 -35.45
C GLU A 279 -37.09 -51.73 -34.53
N ARG A 280 -38.24 -51.05 -34.44
CA ARG A 280 -39.41 -51.56 -33.70
C ARG A 280 -40.03 -52.81 -34.32
N ALA A 281 -40.01 -52.93 -35.65
CA ALA A 281 -40.55 -54.08 -36.36
C ALA A 281 -39.61 -55.31 -36.28
N GLN A 282 -38.30 -55.07 -36.24
CA GLN A 282 -37.27 -56.10 -36.08
C GLN A 282 -37.06 -56.54 -34.63
N ALA A 283 -37.43 -55.69 -33.65
CA ALA A 283 -37.35 -56.05 -32.25
C ALA A 283 -38.30 -57.22 -31.94
N ASP A 284 -37.77 -58.24 -31.28
CA ASP A 284 -38.55 -59.41 -30.88
C ASP A 284 -39.79 -59.01 -30.09
N VAL A 285 -40.95 -59.52 -30.52
CA VAL A 285 -42.23 -59.32 -29.84
C VAL A 285 -42.11 -59.88 -28.42
N LYS A 286 -42.00 -59.00 -27.43
CA LYS A 286 -42.07 -59.39 -26.02
C LYS A 286 -43.45 -59.98 -25.74
N LYS A 287 -43.54 -61.31 -25.71
CA LYS A 287 -44.75 -62.02 -25.30
C LYS A 287 -45.02 -61.69 -23.83
N THR A 288 -45.93 -60.75 -23.58
CA THR A 288 -46.46 -60.54 -22.24
C THR A 288 -47.28 -61.76 -21.87
N THR A 289 -46.84 -62.56 -20.90
CA THR A 289 -47.73 -63.49 -20.19
C THR A 289 -48.77 -62.63 -19.48
N GLY A 290 -49.94 -62.49 -20.09
CA GLY A 290 -51.03 -61.69 -19.53
C GLY A 290 -51.44 -62.22 -18.14
N LYS A 291 -52.06 -61.36 -17.33
CA LYS A 291 -52.75 -61.79 -16.10
C LYS A 291 -53.88 -62.75 -16.50
N LYS A 292 -54.00 -63.91 -15.82
CA LYS A 292 -55.07 -64.90 -16.08
C LYS A 292 -56.44 -64.20 -16.09
N LEU A 293 -57.24 -64.49 -17.12
CA LEU A 293 -58.61 -64.01 -17.25
C LEU A 293 -59.42 -64.48 -16.03
N MET A 294 -59.82 -63.57 -15.13
CA MET A 294 -60.73 -63.92 -14.05
C MET A 294 -62.12 -64.15 -14.64
N ALA A 295 -62.70 -65.33 -14.38
CA ALA A 295 -64.07 -65.62 -14.77
C ALA A 295 -65.04 -64.65 -14.08
N ARG A 296 -65.92 -64.02 -14.86
CA ARG A 296 -67.01 -63.20 -14.32
C ARG A 296 -68.04 -64.15 -13.68
N SER A 297 -68.67 -63.69 -12.59
CA SER A 297 -69.72 -64.46 -11.91
C SER A 297 -70.83 -64.87 -12.88
N GLN A 298 -71.21 -66.15 -12.84
CA GLN A 298 -72.33 -66.66 -13.64
C GLN A 298 -73.64 -66.05 -13.11
N ARG A 299 -74.54 -65.65 -14.03
CA ARG A 299 -75.85 -65.09 -13.65
C ARG A 299 -76.65 -66.16 -12.88
N PRO A 300 -77.34 -65.80 -11.77
CA PRO A 300 -78.15 -66.74 -11.00
C PRO A 300 -79.23 -67.39 -11.88
N ALA A 301 -79.34 -68.71 -11.84
CA ALA A 301 -80.33 -69.46 -12.61
C ALA A 301 -81.75 -69.05 -12.19
N ARG A 302 -82.57 -68.64 -13.17
CA ARG A 302 -83.95 -68.19 -12.95
C ARG A 302 -84.84 -69.40 -12.63
N LYS A 303 -85.40 -69.44 -11.42
CA LYS A 303 -86.38 -70.47 -11.04
C LYS A 303 -87.68 -70.25 -11.83
N LEU A 304 -88.05 -71.22 -12.68
CA LEU A 304 -89.33 -71.25 -13.40
C LEU A 304 -90.45 -71.55 -12.40
N LYS A 305 -91.40 -70.63 -12.24
CA LYS A 305 -92.71 -70.90 -11.62
C LYS A 305 -93.65 -71.37 -12.73
N THR A 306 -93.94 -72.66 -12.73
CA THR A 306 -95.01 -73.27 -13.54
C THR A 306 -96.23 -73.47 -12.65
N SER A 307 -97.19 -72.54 -12.69
CA SER A 307 -98.55 -72.80 -12.23
C SER A 307 -99.35 -73.38 -13.40
N GLN A 308 -99.31 -74.71 -13.44
CA GLN A 308 -100.37 -75.69 -13.73
C GLN A 308 -101.54 -75.32 -14.67
N VAL A 309 -101.62 -76.13 -15.74
CA VAL A 309 -102.83 -76.82 -16.29
C VAL A 309 -103.76 -75.88 -17.08
N TYR A 310 -104.20 -76.15 -18.32
CA TYR A 310 -104.60 -77.38 -19.00
C TYR A 310 -104.55 -77.17 -20.53
N ASP A 311 -104.00 -78.13 -21.27
CA ASP A 311 -104.09 -78.23 -22.72
C ASP A 311 -105.33 -79.06 -23.08
N ILE A 312 -106.19 -78.53 -23.95
CA ILE A 312 -107.56 -79.05 -24.21
C ILE A 312 -107.54 -80.25 -25.19
N SER A 313 -106.38 -80.84 -25.45
CA SER A 313 -106.23 -81.99 -26.37
C SER A 313 -105.84 -83.31 -25.70
N ASP A 314 -105.59 -83.35 -24.37
CA ASP A 314 -105.82 -84.59 -23.60
C ASP A 314 -107.34 -84.90 -23.55
N LYS A 315 -108.17 -83.87 -23.70
CA LYS A 315 -109.65 -83.91 -23.68
C LYS A 315 -110.33 -84.51 -24.91
N GLU A 316 -109.60 -84.78 -26.00
CA GLU A 316 -110.15 -85.54 -27.13
C GLU A 316 -109.25 -86.73 -27.52
N LYS A 317 -108.05 -86.88 -26.95
CA LYS A 317 -107.32 -88.17 -26.98
C LYS A 317 -107.90 -89.21 -26.00
N GLU A 318 -108.68 -88.75 -25.01
CA GLU A 318 -109.73 -89.52 -24.34
C GLU A 318 -110.96 -89.77 -25.24
N GLU A 319 -111.27 -88.86 -26.16
CA GLU A 319 -112.36 -89.02 -27.13
C GLU A 319 -111.89 -89.82 -28.32
N GLN A 320 -111.92 -91.13 -28.13
CA GLN A 320 -111.63 -92.09 -29.16
C GLN A 320 -110.09 -92.06 -29.34
N LEU A 321 -109.36 -93.09 -28.95
CA LEU A 321 -109.23 -94.23 -29.87
C LEU A 321 -109.40 -93.75 -31.31
N TYR A 322 -108.62 -92.74 -31.71
CA TYR A 322 -108.62 -92.30 -33.07
C TYR A 322 -107.79 -93.35 -33.78
N PHE A 323 -108.52 -94.42 -34.05
CA PHE A 323 -108.34 -95.23 -35.19
C PHE A 323 -106.97 -95.92 -35.16
N PHE A 324 -106.84 -96.90 -34.25
CA PHE A 324 -105.97 -98.10 -34.40
C PHE A 324 -104.61 -98.18 -33.67
N THR A 325 -104.52 -97.98 -32.35
CA THR A 325 -103.79 -98.89 -31.40
C THR A 325 -104.11 -98.59 -29.95
#